data_AF-A0A482ZJ80-F1
#
_entry.id   AF-A0A482ZJ80-F1
#
_cell.length_a   1.000
_cell.length_b   1.000
_cell.length_c   1.000
_cell.angle_alpha   90.00
_cell.angle_beta   90.00
_cell.angle_gamma   90.00
#
_symmetry.space_group_name_H-M   'P 1'
#
loop_
_entity.id
_entity.type
_entity.pdbx_description
1 polymer ?
#
loop_
_entity_poly.entity_id
_entity_poly.type
_entity_poly.pdbx_seq_one_letter_code
_entity_poly.pdbx_strand_id
1 'polypeptide(L)'
;MNVVSENNEVFNASVSMQKIDGYSGLVMESRGGAKKSANERNTDYILALEAILSRIFKLNVKTIRVFLVSRNALKIWPSMQERALKMENSIDIKLCSNIETLRKSICKEQQNKKENLSSKGGNPTKKILICANLNAEQWKSVVLGDTKVHTISEDEIKGEAFDPKDAESAKERITQLIANRRGQAKFRKKLLQAYNEKCAISATNLSPVLEAAHIVPYQGIKTNHITNGILLRSDFHTLFDLGLIGINKSYKVIVSSSLYDTEYERYHESDIFLPTKEDERPSFMALESRALPYRQK
;
A
#
# COMPACT_ATOMS: atom_id res chain seq x y z
N MET A 1 -8.72 4.19 -18.21
CA MET A 1 -7.87 4.85 -17.18
C MET A 1 -6.57 4.07 -17.08
N ASN A 2 -5.53 4.65 -16.50
CA ASN A 2 -4.28 3.95 -16.23
C ASN A 2 -4.05 3.90 -14.72
N VAL A 3 -3.39 2.86 -14.25
CA VAL A 3 -3.03 2.73 -12.83
C VAL A 3 -1.94 3.75 -12.50
N VAL A 4 -2.06 4.41 -11.36
CA VAL A 4 -1.07 5.38 -10.86
C VAL A 4 -0.22 4.70 -9.79
N SER A 5 1.08 4.99 -9.73
CA SER A 5 2.01 4.50 -8.71
C SER A 5 1.83 5.21 -7.36
N GLU A 6 2.57 4.82 -6.33
CA GLU A 6 2.57 5.55 -5.04
C GLU A 6 3.27 6.92 -5.15
N ASN A 7 4.07 7.14 -6.19
CA ASN A 7 4.78 8.40 -6.45
C ASN A 7 4.05 9.29 -7.49
N ASN A 8 2.74 9.06 -7.71
CA ASN A 8 1.93 9.74 -8.72
C ASN A 8 2.39 9.57 -10.18
N GLU A 9 3.18 8.54 -10.48
CA GLU A 9 3.55 8.21 -11.85
C GLU A 9 2.46 7.35 -12.51
N VAL A 10 2.10 7.67 -13.76
CA VAL A 10 1.10 6.89 -14.49
C VAL A 10 1.76 5.66 -15.09
N PHE A 11 1.39 4.47 -14.62
CA PHE A 11 1.84 3.21 -15.22
C PHE A 11 1.28 3.06 -16.64
N ASN A 12 2.10 2.54 -17.55
CA ASN A 12 1.64 2.02 -18.82
C ASN A 12 0.91 0.68 -18.55
N ALA A 13 -0.33 0.78 -18.09
CA ALA A 13 -1.23 -0.33 -17.79
C ALA A 13 -2.68 0.18 -17.78
N SER A 14 -3.41 -0.07 -18.87
CA SER A 14 -4.78 0.37 -19.02
C SER A 14 -5.77 -0.51 -18.27
N VAL A 15 -6.68 0.14 -17.56
CA VAL A 15 -7.78 -0.48 -16.80
C VAL A 15 -9.10 0.22 -17.05
N SER A 16 -10.20 -0.49 -16.82
CA SER A 16 -11.57 0.01 -16.91
C SER A 16 -12.49 -0.74 -15.96
N MET A 17 -13.46 -0.05 -15.35
CA MET A 17 -14.49 -0.71 -14.56
C MET A 17 -15.56 -1.24 -15.50
N GLN A 18 -15.90 -2.53 -15.40
CA GLN A 18 -16.90 -3.15 -16.28
C GLN A 18 -17.76 -4.14 -15.50
N LYS A 19 -18.96 -4.41 -16.03
CA LYS A 19 -19.83 -5.51 -15.62
C LYS A 19 -19.86 -6.55 -16.73
N ILE A 20 -19.43 -7.78 -16.43
CA ILE A 20 -19.35 -8.89 -17.38
C ILE A 20 -20.06 -10.09 -16.75
N ASP A 21 -21.12 -10.59 -17.41
CA ASP A 21 -21.88 -11.78 -17.00
C ASP A 21 -22.29 -11.79 -15.51
N GLY A 22 -22.76 -10.63 -15.02
CA GLY A 22 -23.21 -10.45 -13.64
C GLY A 22 -22.11 -10.05 -12.65
N TYR A 23 -20.83 -10.12 -13.03
CA TYR A 23 -19.71 -9.72 -12.18
C TYR A 23 -19.26 -8.30 -12.50
N SER A 24 -19.11 -7.47 -11.47
CA SER A 24 -18.62 -6.09 -11.60
C SER A 24 -17.25 -5.97 -10.96
N GLY A 25 -16.35 -5.24 -11.61
CA GLY A 25 -15.01 -5.05 -11.08
C GLY A 25 -14.08 -4.33 -12.05
N LEU A 26 -12.78 -4.46 -11.81
CA LEU A 26 -11.75 -3.81 -12.59
C LEU A 26 -11.19 -4.75 -13.66
N VAL A 27 -11.37 -4.38 -14.93
CA VAL A 27 -10.76 -5.03 -16.08
C VAL A 27 -9.39 -4.42 -16.33
N MET A 28 -8.36 -5.27 -16.38
CA MET A 28 -6.99 -4.90 -16.73
C MET A 28 -6.63 -5.47 -18.09
N GLU A 29 -6.16 -4.59 -18.99
CA GLU A 29 -5.80 -4.97 -20.36
C GLU A 29 -4.50 -5.78 -20.38
N SER A 30 -4.40 -6.76 -21.28
CA SER A 30 -3.21 -7.62 -21.42
C SER A 30 -1.96 -6.82 -21.81
N ARG A 31 -0.79 -7.23 -21.32
CA ARG A 31 0.49 -6.84 -21.94
C ARG A 31 0.57 -7.43 -23.35
N GLY A 32 0.94 -6.60 -24.32
CA GLY A 32 1.04 -7.02 -25.72
C GLY A 32 2.22 -6.38 -26.45
N GLY A 33 2.59 -6.96 -27.59
CA GLY A 33 3.69 -6.48 -28.43
C GLY A 33 5.07 -6.97 -28.00
N ALA A 34 5.98 -7.05 -28.98
CA ALA A 34 7.39 -7.31 -28.75
C ALA A 34 8.07 -6.07 -28.14
N LYS A 35 9.13 -6.27 -27.36
CA LYS A 35 9.87 -5.17 -26.73
C LYS A 35 10.39 -4.20 -27.80
N LYS A 36 10.12 -2.90 -27.64
CA LYS A 36 10.42 -1.81 -28.59
C LYS A 36 9.69 -1.90 -29.94
N SER A 37 8.62 -2.67 -30.04
CA SER A 37 7.77 -2.67 -31.26
C SER A 37 6.71 -1.57 -31.19
N ALA A 38 6.23 -1.11 -32.35
CA ALA A 38 5.13 -0.14 -32.44
C ALA A 38 3.84 -0.60 -31.75
N ASN A 39 3.68 -1.91 -31.53
CA ASN A 39 2.52 -2.51 -30.88
C ASN A 39 2.76 -2.86 -29.39
N GLU A 40 3.90 -2.47 -28.82
CA GLU A 40 4.20 -2.66 -27.39
C GLU A 40 3.23 -1.83 -26.53
N ARG A 41 2.54 -2.50 -25.61
CA ARG A 41 1.53 -1.87 -24.76
C ARG A 41 1.43 -2.55 -23.40
N ASN A 42 0.93 -1.80 -22.43
CA ASN A 42 0.73 -2.21 -21.05
C ASN A 42 2.02 -2.80 -20.43
N THR A 43 3.16 -2.15 -20.65
CA THR A 43 4.49 -2.63 -20.23
C THR A 43 4.62 -2.80 -18.72
N ASP A 44 3.84 -2.04 -17.95
CA ASP A 44 3.88 -2.01 -16.50
C ASP A 44 2.80 -2.90 -15.87
N TYR A 45 2.19 -3.81 -16.64
CA TYR A 45 1.12 -4.71 -16.20
C TYR A 45 1.39 -5.37 -14.84
N ILE A 46 2.62 -5.85 -14.62
CA ILE A 46 3.00 -6.54 -13.39
C ILE A 46 3.02 -5.58 -12.19
N LEU A 47 3.59 -4.38 -12.38
CA LEU A 47 3.64 -3.34 -11.35
C LEU A 47 2.24 -2.83 -11.02
N ALA A 48 1.42 -2.60 -12.05
CA ALA A 48 0.03 -2.19 -11.91
C ALA A 48 -0.81 -3.24 -11.17
N LEU A 49 -0.66 -4.53 -11.49
CA LEU A 49 -1.33 -5.61 -10.76
C LEU A 49 -0.93 -5.63 -9.29
N GLU A 50 0.36 -5.47 -9.00
CA GLU A 50 0.87 -5.43 -7.62
C GLU A 50 0.25 -4.27 -6.83
N ALA A 51 0.23 -3.07 -7.42
CA ALA A 51 -0.38 -1.89 -6.82
C ALA A 51 -1.87 -2.07 -6.56
N ILE A 52 -2.62 -2.61 -7.53
CA ILE A 52 -4.06 -2.90 -7.39
C ILE A 52 -4.30 -3.87 -6.23
N LEU A 53 -3.60 -5.00 -6.20
CA LEU A 53 -3.78 -6.01 -5.16
C LEU A 53 -3.44 -5.46 -3.77
N SER A 54 -2.35 -4.70 -3.67
CA SER A 54 -1.94 -4.02 -2.43
C SER A 54 -3.03 -3.07 -1.93
N ARG A 55 -3.63 -2.26 -2.81
CA ARG A 55 -4.67 -1.30 -2.45
C ARG A 55 -6.00 -1.96 -2.08
N ILE A 56 -6.42 -2.98 -2.81
CA ILE A 56 -7.60 -3.77 -2.44
C ILE A 56 -7.40 -4.40 -1.04
N PHE A 57 -6.20 -4.91 -0.75
CA PHE A 57 -5.86 -5.44 0.57
C PHE A 57 -5.90 -4.36 1.67
N LYS A 58 -5.39 -3.15 1.41
CA LYS A 58 -5.47 -2.00 2.35
C LYS A 58 -6.91 -1.57 2.66
N LEU A 59 -7.88 -1.89 1.79
CA LEU A 59 -9.31 -1.65 2.01
C LEU A 59 -10.00 -2.79 2.80
N ASN A 60 -9.25 -3.65 3.47
CA ASN A 60 -9.76 -4.77 4.28
C ASN A 60 -10.63 -5.80 3.50
N VAL A 61 -10.51 -5.84 2.18
CA VAL A 61 -11.16 -6.89 1.37
C VAL A 61 -10.49 -8.23 1.67
N LYS A 62 -11.28 -9.23 2.09
CA LYS A 62 -10.78 -10.57 2.46
C LYS A 62 -10.53 -11.46 1.24
N THR A 63 -11.40 -11.40 0.24
CA THR A 63 -11.38 -12.27 -0.94
C THR A 63 -11.62 -11.49 -2.23
N ILE A 64 -10.98 -11.94 -3.30
CA ILE A 64 -11.22 -11.47 -4.67
C ILE A 64 -11.53 -12.65 -5.57
N ARG A 65 -12.16 -12.37 -6.71
CA ARG A 65 -12.30 -13.33 -7.81
C ARG A 65 -11.62 -12.76 -9.03
N VAL A 66 -10.87 -13.59 -9.76
CA VAL A 66 -10.16 -13.14 -10.97
C VAL A 66 -10.57 -14.02 -12.14
N PHE A 67 -10.96 -13.40 -13.25
CA PHE A 67 -11.45 -14.09 -14.44
C PHE A 67 -10.66 -13.67 -15.67
N LEU A 68 -10.42 -14.61 -16.59
CA LEU A 68 -9.95 -14.27 -17.93
C LEU A 68 -11.09 -13.65 -18.73
N VAL A 69 -10.86 -12.51 -19.39
CA VAL A 69 -11.91 -11.80 -20.17
C VAL A 69 -11.42 -11.34 -21.54
N SER A 70 -10.40 -12.02 -22.08
CA SER A 70 -10.01 -11.84 -23.48
C SER A 70 -11.10 -12.37 -24.42
N ARG A 71 -11.20 -11.81 -25.64
CA ARG A 71 -12.14 -12.33 -26.67
C ARG A 71 -11.94 -13.81 -26.96
N ASN A 72 -10.71 -14.29 -26.84
CA ASN A 72 -10.37 -15.69 -27.08
C ASN A 72 -10.78 -16.57 -25.88
N ALA A 73 -10.56 -16.09 -24.65
CA ALA A 73 -11.01 -16.76 -23.44
C ALA A 73 -12.54 -16.96 -23.43
N LEU A 74 -13.32 -15.97 -23.90
CA LEU A 74 -14.78 -16.08 -24.05
C LEU A 74 -15.21 -17.20 -25.02
N LYS A 75 -14.40 -17.48 -26.05
CA LYS A 75 -14.69 -18.56 -27.02
C LYS A 75 -14.33 -19.94 -26.47
N ILE A 76 -13.23 -20.02 -25.74
CA ILE A 76 -12.67 -21.29 -25.25
C ILE A 76 -13.36 -21.74 -23.95
N TRP A 77 -13.72 -20.79 -23.10
CA TRP A 77 -14.37 -20.99 -21.80
C TRP A 77 -15.63 -20.12 -21.74
N PRO A 78 -16.78 -20.63 -22.22
CA PRO A 78 -18.01 -19.83 -22.32
C PRO A 78 -18.52 -19.34 -20.96
N SER A 79 -18.36 -20.13 -19.90
CA SER A 79 -18.86 -19.76 -18.57
C SER A 79 -17.85 -18.93 -17.75
N MET A 80 -18.34 -18.14 -16.79
CA MET A 80 -17.47 -17.42 -15.84
C MET A 80 -16.67 -18.39 -14.95
N GLN A 81 -17.28 -19.52 -14.57
CA GLN A 81 -16.65 -20.55 -13.73
C GLN A 81 -15.43 -21.17 -14.43
N GLU A 82 -15.50 -21.40 -15.74
CA GLU A 82 -14.37 -21.92 -16.51
C GLU A 82 -13.27 -20.87 -16.73
N ARG A 83 -13.65 -19.59 -16.82
CA ARG A 83 -12.72 -18.45 -16.95
C ARG A 83 -12.03 -18.05 -15.65
N ALA A 84 -12.57 -18.48 -14.51
CA ALA A 84 -12.03 -18.17 -13.19
C ALA A 84 -10.62 -18.74 -13.01
N LEU A 85 -9.72 -17.90 -12.51
CA LEU A 85 -8.44 -18.36 -11.98
C LEU A 85 -8.69 -18.99 -10.62
N LYS A 86 -8.09 -20.16 -10.38
CA LYS A 86 -8.27 -20.91 -9.14
C LYS A 86 -6.99 -20.89 -8.32
N MET A 87 -7.12 -20.75 -7.01
CA MET A 87 -6.05 -20.94 -6.05
C MET A 87 -6.51 -21.94 -4.99
N GLU A 88 -5.70 -22.96 -4.73
CA GLU A 88 -6.06 -24.04 -3.79
C GLU A 88 -7.44 -24.64 -4.13
N ASN A 89 -7.74 -24.79 -5.42
CA ASN A 89 -9.03 -25.23 -5.98
C ASN A 89 -10.25 -24.32 -5.72
N SER A 90 -10.05 -23.13 -5.15
CA SER A 90 -11.08 -22.11 -4.92
C SER A 90 -11.04 -20.99 -5.97
N ILE A 91 -12.21 -20.48 -6.36
CA ILE A 91 -12.34 -19.24 -7.16
C ILE A 91 -12.31 -17.97 -6.28
N ASP A 92 -12.61 -18.13 -4.99
CA ASP A 92 -12.49 -17.10 -3.97
C ASP A 92 -11.04 -17.08 -3.50
N ILE A 93 -10.26 -16.20 -4.10
CA ILE A 93 -8.84 -16.03 -3.84
C ILE A 93 -8.71 -15.14 -2.61
N LYS A 94 -8.17 -15.70 -1.52
CA LYS A 94 -7.90 -14.94 -0.29
C LYS A 94 -6.78 -13.96 -0.53
N LEU A 95 -7.02 -12.69 -0.21
CA LEU A 95 -5.96 -11.68 -0.19
C LEU A 95 -5.06 -11.93 1.02
N CYS A 96 -3.75 -11.79 0.83
CA CYS A 96 -2.75 -12.00 1.87
C CYS A 96 -1.74 -10.85 1.89
N SER A 97 -1.03 -10.67 3.01
CA SER A 97 -0.07 -9.58 3.17
C SER A 97 1.16 -9.71 2.26
N ASN A 98 1.43 -10.89 1.69
CA ASN A 98 2.50 -11.09 0.72
C ASN A 98 1.96 -10.92 -0.71
N ILE A 99 1.78 -9.66 -1.09
CA ILE A 99 1.22 -9.25 -2.38
C ILE A 99 2.07 -9.77 -3.56
N GLU A 100 3.39 -9.81 -3.41
CA GLU A 100 4.29 -10.31 -4.46
C GLU A 100 4.02 -11.80 -4.76
N THR A 101 3.89 -12.63 -3.72
CA THR A 101 3.57 -14.06 -3.88
C THR A 101 2.18 -14.25 -4.48
N LEU A 102 1.17 -13.50 -4.01
CA LEU A 102 -0.17 -13.57 -4.56
C LEU A 102 -0.18 -13.20 -6.06
N ARG A 103 0.48 -12.10 -6.42
CA ARG A 103 0.64 -11.67 -7.81
C ARG A 103 1.32 -12.74 -8.66
N LYS A 104 2.42 -13.34 -8.16
CA LYS A 104 3.12 -14.45 -8.84
C LYS A 104 2.19 -15.62 -9.10
N SER A 105 1.39 -16.02 -8.11
CA SER A 105 0.40 -17.09 -8.24
C SER A 105 -0.70 -16.76 -9.24
N ILE A 106 -1.23 -15.52 -9.24
CA ILE A 106 -2.22 -15.06 -10.24
C ILE A 106 -1.64 -15.11 -11.65
N CYS A 107 -0.40 -14.63 -11.83
CA CYS A 107 0.29 -14.67 -13.12
C CYS A 107 0.57 -16.10 -13.58
N LYS A 108 0.93 -16.99 -12.64
CA LYS A 108 1.16 -18.41 -12.93
C LYS A 108 -0.13 -19.10 -13.39
N GLU A 109 -1.25 -18.82 -12.73
CA GLU A 109 -2.54 -19.41 -13.09
C GLU A 109 -3.06 -18.90 -14.44
N GLN A 110 -2.84 -17.62 -14.75
CA GLN A 110 -3.06 -17.10 -16.11
C GLN A 110 -2.24 -17.89 -17.16
N GLN A 111 -0.97 -18.18 -16.87
CA GLN A 111 -0.12 -18.96 -17.76
C GLN A 111 -0.61 -20.42 -17.91
N ASN A 112 -1.10 -21.03 -16.82
CA ASN A 112 -1.61 -22.41 -16.84
C ASN A 112 -2.87 -22.56 -17.69
N LYS A 113 -3.77 -21.57 -17.68
CA LYS A 113 -4.96 -21.54 -18.55
C LYS A 113 -4.60 -21.27 -20.01
N LYS A 114 -3.99 -22.24 -20.69
CA LYS A 114 -3.58 -22.09 -22.09
C LYS A 114 -4.80 -21.90 -23.01
N GLU A 115 -4.80 -20.78 -23.73
CA GLU A 115 -5.80 -20.55 -24.78
C GLU A 115 -5.48 -21.37 -26.04
N ASN A 116 -4.22 -21.72 -26.24
CA ASN A 116 -3.79 -22.67 -27.26
C ASN A 116 -3.09 -23.86 -26.59
N LEU A 117 -3.71 -25.03 -26.65
CA LEU A 117 -3.19 -26.25 -26.01
C LEU A 117 -1.85 -26.72 -26.59
N SER A 118 -1.54 -26.39 -27.84
CA SER A 118 -0.28 -26.78 -28.49
C SER A 118 0.91 -25.88 -28.14
N SER A 119 0.70 -24.77 -27.42
CA SER A 119 1.80 -23.87 -27.09
C SER A 119 2.70 -24.43 -25.96
N LYS A 120 4.03 -24.24 -26.11
CA LYS A 120 5.03 -24.65 -25.09
C LYS A 120 4.80 -23.98 -23.73
N GLY A 121 4.18 -22.80 -23.70
CA GLY A 121 3.79 -22.09 -22.49
C GLY A 121 2.63 -21.13 -22.73
N GLY A 122 2.01 -20.64 -21.65
CA GLY A 122 0.94 -19.64 -21.70
C GLY A 122 1.41 -18.24 -21.30
N ASN A 123 0.64 -17.22 -21.70
CA ASN A 123 0.87 -15.82 -21.36
C ASN A 123 0.45 -15.54 -19.88
N PRO A 124 1.35 -15.04 -19.01
CA PRO A 124 1.03 -14.70 -17.62
C PRO A 124 0.39 -13.31 -17.42
N THR A 125 0.21 -12.54 -18.50
CA THR A 125 -0.24 -11.13 -18.49
C THR A 125 -1.42 -10.94 -19.45
N LYS A 126 -2.46 -11.74 -19.26
CA LYS A 126 -3.68 -11.74 -20.09
C LYS A 126 -4.63 -10.63 -19.67
N LYS A 127 -5.70 -10.44 -20.45
CA LYS A 127 -6.79 -9.54 -20.08
C LYS A 127 -7.61 -10.20 -18.98
N ILE A 128 -7.68 -9.57 -17.81
CA ILE A 128 -8.36 -10.11 -16.62
C ILE A 128 -9.41 -9.16 -16.08
N LEU A 129 -10.43 -9.70 -15.44
CA LEU A 129 -11.38 -8.99 -14.59
C LEU A 129 -11.10 -9.37 -13.14
N ILE A 130 -10.91 -8.37 -12.26
CA ILE A 130 -10.74 -8.53 -10.82
C ILE A 130 -12.01 -8.03 -10.14
N CYS A 131 -12.68 -8.93 -9.41
CA CYS A 131 -13.89 -8.64 -8.66
C CYS A 131 -13.60 -8.64 -7.16
N ALA A 132 -14.18 -7.67 -6.46
CA ALA A 132 -14.12 -7.48 -5.03
C ALA A 132 -15.42 -6.79 -4.58
N ASN A 133 -15.79 -6.92 -3.31
CA ASN A 133 -16.91 -6.17 -2.75
C ASN A 133 -16.51 -4.70 -2.53
N LEU A 134 -16.44 -3.94 -3.63
CA LEU A 134 -16.03 -2.53 -3.66
C LEU A 134 -17.01 -1.72 -4.51
N ASN A 135 -17.32 -0.51 -4.07
CA ASN A 135 -18.11 0.46 -4.83
C ASN A 135 -17.26 1.18 -5.90
N ALA A 136 -17.89 1.99 -6.74
CA ALA A 136 -17.22 2.68 -7.85
C ALA A 136 -16.13 3.67 -7.38
N GLU A 137 -16.33 4.35 -6.25
CA GLU A 137 -15.35 5.30 -5.69
C GLU A 137 -14.14 4.58 -5.11
N GLN A 138 -14.35 3.46 -4.42
CA GLN A 138 -13.28 2.60 -3.92
C GLN A 138 -12.46 2.02 -5.07
N TRP A 139 -13.10 1.56 -6.16
CA TRP A 139 -12.39 1.13 -7.36
C TRP A 139 -11.57 2.26 -8.00
N LYS A 140 -12.12 3.48 -8.04
CA LYS A 140 -11.40 4.65 -8.53
C LYS A 140 -10.17 4.96 -7.67
N SER A 141 -10.31 4.88 -6.34
CA SER A 141 -9.21 5.03 -5.39
C SER A 141 -8.13 3.95 -5.57
N VAL A 142 -8.52 2.69 -5.77
CA VAL A 142 -7.59 1.58 -6.08
C VAL A 142 -6.76 1.87 -7.34
N VAL A 143 -7.35 2.46 -8.38
CA VAL A 143 -6.64 2.77 -9.62
C VAL A 143 -5.74 4.00 -9.46
N LEU A 144 -6.24 5.06 -8.84
CA LEU A 144 -5.56 6.36 -8.78
C LEU A 144 -4.54 6.47 -7.63
N GLY A 145 -4.54 5.54 -6.68
CA GLY A 145 -3.63 5.61 -5.53
C GLY A 145 -4.08 6.59 -4.45
N ASP A 146 -5.23 7.25 -4.64
CA ASP A 146 -5.92 8.11 -3.66
C ASP A 146 -6.59 7.28 -2.55
N THR A 147 -5.93 6.26 -2.01
CA THR A 147 -6.37 5.62 -0.77
C THR A 147 -6.18 6.64 0.36
N LYS A 148 -7.05 7.64 0.40
CA LYS A 148 -7.45 8.32 1.63
C LYS A 148 -7.85 7.18 2.56
N VAL A 149 -7.15 7.10 3.68
CA VAL A 149 -7.59 6.35 4.86
C VAL A 149 -9.08 6.63 5.00
N HIS A 150 -9.93 5.59 4.91
CA HIS A 150 -11.38 5.75 4.97
C HIS A 150 -11.75 6.58 6.20
N THR A 151 -12.34 7.75 5.98
CA THR A 151 -13.23 8.37 6.93
C THR A 151 -14.47 7.49 6.92
N ILE A 152 -14.68 6.74 8.01
CA ILE A 152 -15.83 5.85 8.20
C ILE A 152 -17.10 6.67 7.93
N SER A 153 -17.98 6.19 7.04
CA SER A 153 -19.26 6.84 6.78
C SER A 153 -20.17 6.68 8.00
N GLU A 154 -21.03 7.67 8.26
CA GLU A 154 -21.98 7.64 9.40
C GLU A 154 -22.91 6.41 9.36
N ASP A 155 -23.12 5.82 8.18
CA ASP A 155 -23.93 4.62 7.98
C ASP A 155 -23.26 3.32 8.48
N GLU A 156 -21.92 3.23 8.49
CA GLU A 156 -21.21 2.05 9.05
C GLU A 156 -21.19 2.03 10.58
N ILE A 157 -21.40 3.18 11.24
CA ILE A 157 -21.48 3.27 12.71
C ILE A 157 -22.80 2.66 13.24
N LYS A 158 -23.80 2.48 12.37
CA LYS A 158 -25.14 1.98 12.75
C LYS A 158 -25.42 0.52 12.35
N GLY A 159 -24.51 -0.16 11.67
CA GLY A 159 -24.71 -1.52 11.18
C GLY A 159 -24.01 -2.58 12.04
N GLU A 160 -24.80 -3.30 12.85
CA GLU A 160 -24.44 -4.42 13.73
C GLU A 160 -23.70 -4.07 15.05
N ALA A 161 -24.14 -4.70 16.14
CA ALA A 161 -23.55 -4.54 17.46
C ALA A 161 -22.12 -5.11 17.48
N PHE A 162 -21.19 -4.36 18.07
CA PHE A 162 -19.81 -4.79 18.28
C PHE A 162 -19.74 -6.07 19.13
N ASP A 163 -19.42 -7.22 18.52
CA ASP A 163 -19.17 -8.50 19.23
C ASP A 163 -17.64 -8.74 19.39
N PRO A 164 -17.10 -8.74 20.63
CA PRO A 164 -15.67 -8.90 20.90
C PRO A 164 -15.08 -10.28 20.61
N LYS A 165 -15.85 -11.26 20.16
CA LYS A 165 -15.45 -12.69 20.14
C LYS A 165 -14.80 -13.22 18.86
N ASP A 166 -14.77 -12.43 17.78
CA ASP A 166 -14.26 -12.93 16.49
C ASP A 166 -12.75 -12.68 16.30
N ALA A 167 -11.91 -13.50 16.93
CA ALA A 167 -10.45 -13.41 16.73
C ALA A 167 -9.71 -14.74 16.92
N GLU A 168 -9.74 -15.65 15.93
CA GLU A 168 -8.78 -16.76 15.96
C GLU A 168 -8.35 -17.28 14.57
N SER A 169 -7.07 -17.10 14.25
CA SER A 169 -6.24 -18.04 13.46
C SER A 169 -4.85 -17.43 13.24
N ALA A 170 -3.90 -17.79 14.10
CA ALA A 170 -2.57 -17.19 14.15
C ALA A 170 -1.51 -18.24 14.52
N LYS A 171 -0.93 -18.95 13.55
CA LYS A 171 0.29 -19.73 13.82
C LYS A 171 1.44 -19.40 12.87
N GLU A 172 1.18 -19.24 11.57
CA GLU A 172 2.22 -18.80 10.61
C GLU A 172 2.33 -17.26 10.54
N ARG A 173 1.19 -16.58 10.67
CA ARG A 173 1.05 -15.13 10.92
C ARG A 173 1.87 -14.68 12.14
N ILE A 174 2.01 -15.54 13.15
CA ILE A 174 2.76 -15.22 14.36
C ILE A 174 4.24 -15.04 14.07
N THR A 175 4.90 -15.87 13.25
CA THR A 175 6.35 -15.77 13.09
C THR A 175 6.77 -14.52 12.32
N GLN A 176 6.04 -14.14 11.26
CA GLN A 176 6.28 -12.90 10.51
C GLN A 176 5.85 -11.66 11.32
N LEU A 177 4.71 -11.70 12.02
CA LEU A 177 4.31 -10.62 12.93
C LEU A 177 5.26 -10.51 14.11
N ILE A 178 5.81 -11.62 14.62
CA ILE A 178 6.85 -11.62 15.66
C ILE A 178 8.13 -11.02 15.09
N ALA A 179 8.54 -11.35 13.87
CA ALA A 179 9.72 -10.76 13.25
C ALA A 179 9.55 -9.26 12.99
N ASN A 180 8.37 -8.82 12.50
CA ASN A 180 8.04 -7.41 12.29
C ASN A 180 7.86 -6.66 13.61
N ARG A 181 7.15 -7.24 14.60
CA ARG A 181 7.03 -6.70 15.95
C ARG A 181 8.39 -6.63 16.64
N ARG A 182 9.25 -7.65 16.50
CA ARG A 182 10.62 -7.64 17.04
C ARG A 182 11.49 -6.63 16.31
N GLY A 183 11.36 -6.48 15.00
CA GLY A 183 12.08 -5.50 14.18
C GLY A 183 11.68 -4.07 14.52
N GLN A 184 10.38 -3.79 14.60
CA GLN A 184 9.82 -2.52 15.04
C GLN A 184 10.08 -2.25 16.52
N ALA A 185 10.03 -3.26 17.40
CA ALA A 185 10.37 -3.10 18.81
C ALA A 185 11.87 -2.82 19.01
N LYS A 186 12.76 -3.48 18.26
CA LYS A 186 14.20 -3.19 18.26
C LYS A 186 14.47 -1.79 17.70
N PHE A 187 13.83 -1.42 16.60
CA PHE A 187 13.94 -0.08 16.01
C PHE A 187 13.47 1.00 16.98
N ARG A 188 12.29 0.81 17.59
CA ARG A 188 11.76 1.68 18.63
C ARG A 188 12.68 1.77 19.83
N LYS A 189 13.22 0.65 20.31
CA LYS A 189 14.18 0.65 21.43
C LYS A 189 15.43 1.45 21.10
N LYS A 190 15.97 1.31 19.88
CA LYS A 190 17.12 2.10 19.43
C LYS A 190 16.82 3.59 19.38
N LEU A 191 15.65 3.98 18.86
CA LEU A 191 15.25 5.39 18.81
C LEU A 191 14.98 5.98 20.19
N LEU A 192 14.33 5.22 21.09
CA LEU A 192 14.21 5.63 22.49
C LEU A 192 15.57 5.94 23.12
N GLN A 193 16.57 5.09 22.87
CA GLN A 193 17.92 5.32 23.39
C GLN A 193 18.58 6.54 22.74
N ALA A 194 18.52 6.66 21.40
CA ALA A 194 19.16 7.75 20.67
C ALA A 194 18.57 9.13 21.01
N TYR A 195 17.24 9.21 21.22
CA TYR A 195 16.54 10.44 21.55
C TYR A 195 16.39 10.67 23.06
N ASN A 196 17.04 9.85 23.90
CA ASN A 196 16.93 9.92 25.35
C ASN A 196 15.47 9.95 25.85
N GLU A 197 14.65 9.08 25.25
CA GLU A 197 13.21 8.93 25.49
C GLU A 197 12.41 10.22 25.33
N LYS A 198 12.84 11.15 24.45
CA LYS A 198 12.13 12.40 24.18
C LYS A 198 11.61 12.44 22.76
N CYS A 199 10.39 12.95 22.59
CA CYS A 199 9.88 13.32 21.28
C CYS A 199 10.83 14.36 20.63
N ALA A 200 11.21 14.12 19.39
CA ALA A 200 12.07 15.02 18.61
C ALA A 200 11.49 16.43 18.49
N ILE A 201 10.17 16.58 18.39
CA ILE A 201 9.51 17.88 18.19
C ILE A 201 9.14 18.55 19.51
N SER A 202 8.44 17.84 20.39
CA SER A 202 7.89 18.45 21.63
C SER A 202 8.77 18.29 22.86
N ALA A 203 9.86 17.52 22.78
CA ALA A 203 10.67 17.10 23.91
C ALA A 203 9.92 16.35 25.03
N THR A 204 8.65 15.96 24.81
CA THR A 204 7.85 15.14 25.72
C THR A 204 8.59 13.84 26.02
N ASN A 205 8.74 13.49 27.31
CA ASN A 205 9.45 12.29 27.76
C ASN A 205 8.53 11.15 28.26
N LEU A 206 7.24 11.23 27.95
CA LEU A 206 6.26 10.20 28.31
C LEU A 206 6.36 9.01 27.33
N SER A 207 7.23 8.05 27.63
CA SER A 207 7.53 6.89 26.77
C SER A 207 6.30 6.17 26.17
N PRO A 208 5.16 5.97 26.88
CA PRO A 208 3.98 5.32 26.31
C PRO A 208 3.36 6.03 25.10
N VAL A 209 3.51 7.35 24.98
CA VAL A 209 2.99 8.11 23.82
C VAL A 209 4.02 8.28 22.71
N LEU A 210 5.23 7.74 22.88
CA LEU A 210 6.32 7.85 21.92
C LEU A 210 6.36 6.67 20.95
N GLU A 211 6.41 7.03 19.68
CA GLU A 211 6.38 6.15 18.53
C GLU A 211 7.61 6.36 17.65
N ALA A 212 8.04 5.26 17.03
CA ALA A 212 9.16 5.25 16.10
C ALA A 212 8.64 5.52 14.69
N ALA A 213 8.80 6.75 14.21
CA ALA A 213 8.41 7.16 12.87
C ALA A 213 9.54 6.87 11.87
N HIS A 214 9.19 6.32 10.72
CA HIS A 214 10.12 6.19 9.59
C HIS A 214 10.08 7.45 8.73
N ILE A 215 11.25 7.97 8.37
CA ILE A 215 11.35 9.12 7.45
C ILE A 215 10.98 8.67 6.03
N VAL A 216 11.69 7.64 5.55
CA VAL A 216 11.35 6.91 4.33
C VAL A 216 10.52 5.69 4.71
N PRO A 217 9.34 5.47 4.08
CA PRO A 217 8.44 4.38 4.43
C PRO A 217 9.12 3.02 4.52
N TYR A 218 8.59 2.17 5.38
CA TYR A 218 9.14 0.84 5.60
C TYR A 218 9.10 -0.03 4.32
N GLN A 219 10.26 -0.52 3.89
CA GLN A 219 10.43 -1.44 2.74
C GLN A 219 11.11 -2.75 3.14
N GLY A 220 11.15 -3.08 4.43
CA GLY A 220 11.79 -4.29 4.99
C GLY A 220 12.75 -4.00 6.13
N ILE A 221 13.44 -5.02 6.65
CA ILE A 221 14.31 -4.85 7.85
C ILE A 221 15.45 -3.84 7.64
N LYS A 222 15.87 -3.61 6.39
CA LYS A 222 16.91 -2.65 6.01
C LYS A 222 16.48 -1.20 6.24
N THR A 223 15.18 -0.90 6.19
CA THR A 223 14.67 0.46 6.45
C THR A 223 14.49 0.75 7.94
N ASN A 224 14.67 -0.25 8.83
CA ASN A 224 14.77 -0.07 10.29
C ASN A 224 16.16 0.43 10.70
N HIS A 225 16.68 1.40 9.95
CA HIS A 225 17.95 2.04 10.21
C HIS A 225 17.73 3.25 11.12
N ILE A 226 18.63 3.47 12.09
CA ILE A 226 18.44 4.51 13.11
C ILE A 226 18.33 5.91 12.49
N THR A 227 19.12 6.18 11.45
CA THR A 227 19.08 7.44 10.69
C THR A 227 17.87 7.58 9.76
N ASN A 228 17.09 6.50 9.56
CA ASN A 228 15.78 6.56 8.89
C ASN A 228 14.64 6.72 9.92
N GLY A 229 14.97 7.04 11.16
CA GLY A 229 14.03 7.05 12.27
C GLY A 229 13.99 8.37 13.03
N ILE A 230 12.79 8.76 13.43
CA ILE A 230 12.54 9.89 14.30
C ILE A 230 11.60 9.43 15.42
N LEU A 231 11.92 9.78 16.66
CA LEU A 231 11.05 9.45 17.79
C LEU A 231 10.02 10.58 17.96
N LEU A 232 8.74 10.28 17.75
CA LEU A 232 7.66 11.27 17.78
C LEU A 232 6.60 10.91 18.81
N ARG A 233 5.87 11.90 19.33
CA ARG A 233 4.61 11.64 20.03
C ARG A 233 3.58 11.14 19.00
N SER A 234 2.63 10.31 19.41
CA SER A 234 1.66 9.66 18.52
C SER A 234 0.90 10.61 17.58
N ASP A 235 0.54 11.80 18.06
CA ASP A 235 -0.09 12.84 17.25
C ASP A 235 0.86 13.42 16.19
N PHE A 236 2.08 13.80 16.58
CA PHE A 236 3.11 14.24 15.64
C PHE A 236 3.46 13.18 14.61
N HIS A 237 3.50 11.90 15.00
CA HIS A 237 3.72 10.80 14.08
C HIS A 237 2.58 10.72 13.05
N THR A 238 1.34 10.79 13.51
CA THR A 238 0.15 10.81 12.64
C THR A 238 0.20 11.97 11.66
N LEU A 239 0.46 13.20 12.15
CA LEU A 239 0.56 14.40 11.31
C LEU A 239 1.76 14.34 10.34
N PHE A 240 2.85 13.72 10.77
CA PHE A 240 4.02 13.49 9.93
C PHE A 240 3.70 12.55 8.77
N ASP A 241 3.01 11.43 9.05
CA ASP A 241 2.58 10.45 8.05
C ASP A 241 1.55 11.02 7.07
N LEU A 242 0.65 11.87 7.55
CA LEU A 242 -0.32 12.59 6.71
C LEU A 242 0.32 13.72 5.88
N GLY A 243 1.61 14.03 6.08
CA GLY A 243 2.30 15.13 5.39
C GLY A 243 1.84 16.52 5.85
N LEU A 244 1.21 16.62 7.02
CA LEU A 244 0.79 17.88 7.63
C LEU A 244 1.92 18.51 8.46
N ILE A 245 2.87 17.69 8.92
CA ILE A 245 4.12 18.12 9.54
C ILE A 245 5.29 17.46 8.81
N GLY A 246 6.37 18.20 8.58
CA GLY A 246 7.61 17.69 8.00
C GLY A 246 8.82 18.18 8.79
N ILE A 247 9.99 17.60 8.52
CA ILE A 247 11.28 18.05 9.05
C ILE A 247 12.19 18.29 7.86
N ASN A 248 12.70 19.51 7.73
CA ASN A 248 13.56 19.85 6.61
C ASN A 248 15.02 19.43 6.87
N LYS A 249 15.87 19.58 5.85
CA LYS A 249 17.30 19.25 5.91
C LYS A 249 18.13 20.05 6.93
N SER A 250 17.57 21.14 7.44
CA SER A 250 18.17 21.96 8.50
C SER A 250 17.65 21.55 9.89
N TYR A 251 16.97 20.41 10.00
CA TYR A 251 16.36 19.90 11.24
C TYR A 251 15.31 20.84 11.84
N LYS A 252 14.63 21.61 10.98
CA LYS A 252 13.51 22.46 11.39
C LYS A 252 12.19 21.82 11.05
N VAL A 253 11.23 21.98 11.95
CA VAL A 253 9.86 21.51 11.76
C VAL A 253 9.12 22.43 10.78
N ILE A 254 8.47 21.83 9.78
CA ILE A 254 7.62 22.53 8.81
C ILE A 254 6.19 22.10 9.09
N VAL A 255 5.32 23.06 9.37
CA VAL A 255 3.90 22.82 9.65
C VAL A 255 3.09 23.29 8.46
N SER A 256 2.14 22.47 8.01
CA SER A 256 1.19 22.85 6.95
C SER A 256 0.38 24.07 7.37
N SER A 257 0.08 24.96 6.43
CA SER A 257 -0.82 26.09 6.68
C SER A 257 -2.23 25.65 7.13
N SER A 258 -2.64 24.42 6.81
CA SER A 258 -3.90 23.84 7.30
C SER A 258 -3.94 23.60 8.83
N LEU A 259 -2.79 23.64 9.50
CA LEU A 259 -2.66 23.53 10.95
C LEU A 259 -2.36 24.88 11.63
N TYR A 260 -2.39 25.99 10.88
CA TYR A 260 -2.30 27.31 11.51
C TYR A 260 -3.56 27.56 12.36
N ASP A 261 -3.43 28.39 13.39
CA ASP A 261 -4.43 28.62 14.44
C ASP A 261 -4.73 27.39 15.34
N THR A 262 -3.91 26.34 15.25
CA THR A 262 -3.97 25.17 16.17
C THR A 262 -2.75 25.16 17.11
N GLU A 263 -2.76 24.26 18.10
CA GLU A 263 -1.63 24.08 19.01
C GLU A 263 -0.33 23.60 18.33
N TYR A 264 -0.39 23.19 17.05
CA TYR A 264 0.76 22.70 16.29
C TYR A 264 1.56 23.81 15.61
N GLU A 265 0.94 24.97 15.38
CA GLU A 265 1.58 26.09 14.67
C GLU A 265 2.86 26.57 15.36
N ARG A 266 2.87 26.60 16.69
CA ARG A 266 4.03 27.00 17.52
C ARG A 266 5.31 26.20 17.26
N TYR A 267 5.22 25.04 16.62
CA TYR A 267 6.37 24.22 16.29
C TYR A 267 6.96 24.58 14.92
N HIS A 268 6.28 25.38 14.10
CA HIS A 268 6.81 25.79 12.81
C HIS A 268 8.16 26.52 12.98
N GLU A 269 9.15 26.12 12.18
CA GLU A 269 10.54 26.60 12.18
C GLU A 269 11.36 26.33 13.47
N SER A 270 10.75 25.67 14.46
CA SER A 270 11.45 25.20 15.64
C SER A 270 12.47 24.11 15.29
N ASP A 271 13.58 24.08 16.02
CA ASP A 271 14.59 23.03 15.89
C ASP A 271 14.11 21.75 16.58
N ILE A 272 14.31 20.60 15.93
CA ILE A 272 14.08 19.32 16.57
C ILE A 272 15.21 18.99 17.55
N PHE A 273 14.87 18.23 18.59
CA PHE A 273 15.83 17.52 19.41
C PHE A 273 16.50 16.43 18.58
N LEU A 274 17.83 16.47 18.50
CA LEU A 274 18.64 15.51 17.76
C LEU A 274 19.31 14.51 18.70
N PRO A 275 19.55 13.28 18.24
CA PRO A 275 20.46 12.37 18.92
C PRO A 275 21.83 13.02 19.17
N THR A 276 22.39 12.76 20.35
CA THR A 276 23.70 13.28 20.76
C THR A 276 24.80 12.79 19.82
N LYS A 277 24.71 11.54 19.35
CA LYS A 277 25.63 10.98 18.38
C LYS A 277 25.22 11.34 16.96
N GLU A 278 26.15 11.87 16.19
CA GLU A 278 25.87 12.37 14.83
C GLU A 278 25.50 11.26 13.85
N ASP A 279 26.07 10.07 13.99
CA ASP A 279 25.79 8.89 13.17
C ASP A 279 24.42 8.25 13.46
N GLU A 280 23.75 8.70 14.53
CA GLU A 280 22.38 8.29 14.88
C GLU A 280 21.33 9.33 14.44
N ARG A 281 21.76 10.51 13.94
CA ARG A 281 20.85 11.58 13.51
C ARG A 281 20.07 11.23 12.23
N PRO A 282 18.91 11.85 12.00
CA PRO A 282 18.15 11.68 10.77
C PRO A 282 19.01 11.92 9.52
N SER A 283 18.95 11.00 8.56
CA SER A 283 19.71 11.10 7.33
C SER A 283 19.22 12.28 6.49
N PHE A 284 20.16 13.13 6.07
CA PHE A 284 19.90 14.24 5.15
C PHE A 284 19.16 13.76 3.90
N MET A 285 19.64 12.67 3.28
CA MET A 285 19.05 12.13 2.05
C MET A 285 17.63 11.61 2.29
N ALA A 286 17.36 11.06 3.47
CA ALA A 286 16.02 10.57 3.83
C ALA A 286 15.05 11.74 4.05
N LEU A 287 15.50 12.80 4.72
CA LEU A 287 14.70 14.02 4.92
C LEU A 287 14.42 14.73 3.59
N GLU A 288 15.41 14.81 2.70
CA GLU A 288 15.27 15.43 1.38
C GLU A 288 14.33 14.64 0.45
N SER A 289 14.33 13.31 0.54
CA SER A 289 13.44 12.48 -0.29
C SER A 289 11.97 12.55 0.14
N ARG A 290 11.66 13.07 1.33
CA ARG A 290 10.29 13.21 1.83
C ARG A 290 9.77 14.59 1.47
N ALA A 291 8.62 14.65 0.79
CA ALA A 291 7.96 15.90 0.48
C ALA A 291 7.60 16.66 1.76
N LEU A 292 7.96 17.95 1.83
CA LEU A 292 7.56 18.84 2.92
C LEU A 292 6.14 19.37 2.70
N PRO A 293 5.40 19.72 3.77
CA PRO A 293 4.11 20.39 3.63
C PRO A 293 4.28 21.66 2.80
N TYR A 294 3.69 21.70 1.60
CA TYR A 294 3.70 22.91 0.77
C TYR A 294 2.90 24.01 1.48
N ARG A 295 3.41 25.25 1.46
CA ARG A 295 2.57 26.43 1.65
C ARG A 295 1.57 26.43 0.49
N GLN A 296 0.32 26.08 0.75
CA GLN A 296 -0.76 26.58 -0.11
C GLN A 296 -0.73 28.10 0.06
N LYS A 297 -0.54 28.80 -1.06
CA LYS A 297 -0.57 30.27 -1.14
C LYS A 297 -1.90 30.82 -0.65
#